data_AF-A0A3P1WWM7-F1
#
_entry.id   AF-A0A3P1WWM7-F1
#
_cell.length_a   1.000
_cell.length_b   1.000
_cell.length_c   1.000
_cell.angle_alpha   90.00
_cell.angle_beta   90.00
_cell.angle_gamma   90.00
#
_symmetry.space_group_name_H-M   'P 1'
#
loop_
_entity.id
_entity.type
_entity.pdbx_description
1 polymer ?
#
loop_
_entity_poly.entity_id
_entity_poly.type
_entity_poly.pdbx_seq_one_letter_code
_entity_poly.pdbx_strand_id
1 'polypeptide(L)'
;MSHTEGQAEVAKRDGTTVSSDIDALASACTGRSSSISSALLAAYHRALDPALTKAVTQVDNAIAGGRGAVRAIQDGHEEMAANSAWDARAVDTVEIPDRK
;
A
#
# COMPACT_ATOMS: atom_id res chain seq x y z
N MET A 1 -5.35 5.28 -9.55
CA MET A 1 -4.36 4.34 -8.99
C MET A 1 -3.00 4.95 -9.15
N SER A 2 -2.21 5.02 -8.06
CA SER A 2 -0.81 5.42 -8.14
C SER A 2 0.02 4.34 -8.84
N HIS A 3 1.18 4.70 -9.39
CA HIS A 3 2.09 3.75 -10.06
C HIS A 3 2.44 2.55 -9.15
N THR A 4 2.64 2.81 -7.86
CA THR A 4 2.96 1.82 -6.83
C THR A 4 1.81 0.87 -6.55
N GLU A 5 0.56 1.36 -6.52
CA GLU A 5 -0.64 0.52 -6.42
C GLU A 5 -0.77 -0.40 -7.64
N GLY A 6 -0.45 0.09 -8.84
CA GLY A 6 -0.43 -0.72 -10.06
C GLY A 6 0.62 -1.84 -10.01
N GLN A 7 1.83 -1.53 -9.53
CA GLN A 7 2.91 -2.52 -9.40
C GLN A 7 2.61 -3.57 -8.32
N ALA A 8 1.96 -3.20 -7.22
CA ALA A 8 1.54 -4.13 -6.18
C ALA A 8 0.58 -5.21 -6.74
N GLU A 9 -0.40 -4.78 -7.54
CA GLU A 9 -1.37 -5.67 -8.17
C GLU A 9 -0.74 -6.58 -9.23
N VAL A 10 0.22 -6.06 -10.01
CA VAL A 10 1.00 -6.87 -10.96
C VAL A 10 1.80 -7.94 -10.21
N ALA A 11 2.52 -7.56 -9.14
CA ALA A 11 3.30 -8.52 -8.35
C ALA A 11 2.44 -9.63 -7.71
N LYS A 12 1.22 -9.29 -7.22
CA LYS A 12 0.26 -10.28 -6.70
C LYS A 12 -0.20 -11.26 -7.79
N ARG A 13 -0.49 -10.76 -9.00
CA ARG A 13 -0.89 -11.59 -10.15
C ARG A 13 0.24 -12.50 -10.63
N ASP A 14 1.44 -11.96 -10.75
CA ASP A 14 2.62 -12.71 -11.16
C ASP A 14 2.95 -13.82 -10.15
N GLY A 15 2.87 -13.53 -8.84
CA GLY A 15 3.03 -14.54 -7.79
C GLY A 15 2.01 -15.67 -7.88
N THR A 16 0.73 -15.33 -8.14
CA THR A 16 -0.33 -16.34 -8.32
C THR A 16 -0.07 -17.22 -9.55
N THR A 17 0.42 -16.61 -10.64
CA THR A 17 0.77 -17.32 -11.88
C THR A 17 1.92 -18.30 -11.63
N VAL A 18 2.99 -17.83 -10.97
CA VAL A 18 4.15 -18.67 -10.63
C VAL A 18 3.75 -19.84 -9.73
N SER A 19 2.87 -19.63 -8.75
CA SER A 19 2.33 -20.71 -7.92
C SER A 19 1.62 -21.77 -8.77
N SER A 20 0.73 -21.31 -9.68
CA SER A 20 -0.03 -22.19 -10.56
C SER A 20 0.88 -22.98 -11.51
N ASP A 21 1.92 -22.36 -12.04
CA ASP A 21 2.89 -23.03 -12.92
C ASP A 21 3.69 -24.09 -12.16
N ILE A 22 4.04 -23.83 -10.91
CA ILE A 22 4.74 -24.78 -10.03
C ILE A 22 3.84 -25.97 -9.69
N ASP A 23 2.56 -25.73 -9.39
CA ASP A 23 1.59 -26.79 -9.15
C ASP A 23 1.37 -27.65 -10.40
N ALA A 24 1.25 -27.02 -11.57
CA ALA A 24 1.14 -27.71 -12.84
C ALA A 24 2.38 -28.57 -13.13
N LEU A 25 3.58 -28.02 -12.94
CA LEU A 25 4.83 -28.76 -13.11
C LEU A 25 4.96 -29.90 -12.09
N ALA A 26 4.52 -29.70 -10.85
CA ALA A 26 4.51 -30.74 -9.83
C ALA A 26 3.57 -31.88 -10.20
N SER A 27 2.39 -31.57 -10.76
CA SER A 27 1.41 -32.56 -11.22
C SER A 27 1.92 -33.40 -12.40
N ALA A 28 2.74 -32.81 -13.28
CA ALA A 28 3.35 -33.49 -14.41
C ALA A 28 4.52 -34.42 -14.00
N CYS A 29 5.14 -34.17 -12.85
CA CYS A 29 6.25 -34.95 -12.33
C CYS A 29 5.76 -36.25 -11.66
N THR A 30 5.70 -37.33 -12.43
CA THR A 30 5.25 -38.65 -11.96
C THR A 30 6.39 -39.67 -11.90
N GLY A 31 6.23 -40.74 -11.11
CA GLY A 31 7.20 -41.82 -11.03
C GLY A 31 8.57 -41.37 -10.49
N ARG A 32 9.63 -41.51 -11.30
CA ARG A 32 11.02 -41.23 -10.89
C ARG A 32 11.34 -39.74 -10.71
N SER A 33 10.53 -38.85 -11.28
CA SER A 33 10.67 -37.39 -11.19
C SER A 33 9.85 -36.76 -10.04
N SER A 34 9.14 -37.56 -9.23
CA SER A 34 8.40 -37.04 -8.08
C SER A 34 9.29 -36.40 -6.99
N SER A 35 10.55 -36.83 -6.90
CA SER A 35 11.54 -36.19 -6.02
C SER A 35 11.88 -34.77 -6.48
N ILE A 36 11.80 -34.50 -7.79
CA ILE A 36 12.04 -33.18 -8.38
C ILE A 36 10.88 -32.25 -8.05
N SER A 37 9.63 -32.72 -8.16
CA SER A 37 8.47 -31.89 -7.75
C SER A 37 8.48 -31.58 -6.28
N SER A 38 8.80 -32.55 -5.43
CA SER A 38 8.92 -32.32 -3.99
C SER A 38 10.00 -31.28 -3.65
N ALA A 39 11.16 -31.34 -4.32
CA ALA A 39 12.23 -30.36 -4.13
C ALA A 39 11.83 -28.96 -4.65
N LEU A 40 11.10 -28.90 -5.77
CA LEU A 40 10.63 -27.67 -6.36
C LEU A 40 9.58 -26.96 -5.48
N LEU A 41 8.58 -27.71 -4.99
CA LEU A 41 7.58 -27.20 -4.05
C LEU A 41 8.25 -26.72 -2.75
N ALA A 42 9.21 -27.49 -2.24
CA ALA A 42 9.94 -27.11 -1.03
C ALA A 42 10.75 -25.81 -1.23
N ALA A 43 11.39 -25.63 -2.38
CA ALA A 43 12.11 -24.41 -2.71
C ALA A 43 11.16 -23.21 -2.85
N TYR A 44 10.02 -23.41 -3.52
CA TYR A 44 8.98 -22.40 -3.68
C TYR A 44 8.44 -21.90 -2.34
N HIS A 45 7.95 -22.81 -1.50
CA HIS A 45 7.39 -22.47 -0.19
C HIS A 45 8.43 -21.93 0.80
N ARG A 46 9.69 -22.35 0.69
CA ARG A 46 10.74 -21.88 1.60
C ARG A 46 11.26 -20.49 1.26
N ALA A 47 11.40 -20.18 -0.02
CA ALA A 47 12.10 -18.98 -0.46
C ALA A 47 11.18 -17.99 -1.17
N LEU A 48 10.47 -18.44 -2.21
CA LEU A 48 9.75 -17.54 -3.11
C LEU A 48 8.46 -17.02 -2.46
N ASP A 49 7.65 -17.89 -1.90
CA ASP A 49 6.34 -17.56 -1.33
C ASP A 49 6.44 -16.58 -0.12
N PRO A 50 7.37 -16.78 0.85
CA PRO A 50 7.53 -15.83 1.96
C PRO A 50 8.13 -14.50 1.51
N ALA A 51 9.03 -14.51 0.52
CA ALA A 51 9.64 -13.29 -0.01
C ALA A 51 8.61 -12.44 -0.75
N LEU A 52 7.78 -13.07 -1.58
CA LEU A 52 6.73 -12.41 -2.34
C LEU A 52 5.65 -11.84 -1.42
N THR A 53 5.23 -12.62 -0.41
CA THR A 53 4.31 -12.15 0.65
C THR A 53 4.85 -10.93 1.39
N LYS A 54 6.13 -10.95 1.80
CA LYS A 54 6.76 -9.81 2.48
C LYS A 54 6.84 -8.58 1.60
N ALA A 55 7.24 -8.75 0.33
CA ALA A 55 7.34 -7.64 -0.62
C ALA A 55 5.98 -6.98 -0.84
N VAL A 56 4.93 -7.79 -1.09
CA VAL A 56 3.55 -7.31 -1.23
C VAL A 56 3.09 -6.56 0.03
N THR A 57 3.33 -7.13 1.21
CA THR A 57 2.96 -6.50 2.49
C THR A 57 3.66 -5.16 2.70
N GLN A 58 4.95 -5.06 2.36
CA GLN A 58 5.70 -3.81 2.46
C GLN A 58 5.15 -2.73 1.53
N VAL A 59 4.77 -3.10 0.30
CA VAL A 59 4.17 -2.17 -0.65
C VAL A 59 2.79 -1.71 -0.17
N ASP A 60 1.95 -2.62 0.31
CA ASP A 60 0.62 -2.27 0.86
C ASP A 60 0.75 -1.33 2.08
N ASN A 61 1.71 -1.58 2.97
CA ASN A 61 2.02 -0.70 4.09
C ASN A 61 2.50 0.70 3.64
N ALA A 62 3.36 0.76 2.62
CA ALA A 62 3.83 2.03 2.06
C ALA A 62 2.69 2.83 1.43
N ILE A 63 1.78 2.16 0.71
CA ILE A 63 0.57 2.77 0.14
C ILE A 63 -0.33 3.32 1.27
N ALA A 64 -0.58 2.52 2.30
CA ALA A 64 -1.39 2.93 3.44
C ALA A 64 -0.78 4.13 4.18
N GLY A 65 0.53 4.10 4.44
CA GLY A 65 1.27 5.21 5.05
C GLY A 65 1.22 6.48 4.20
N GLY A 66 1.41 6.37 2.88
CA GLY A 66 1.30 7.49 1.95
C GLY A 66 -0.10 8.11 1.93
N ARG A 67 -1.15 7.29 1.88
CA ARG A 67 -2.55 7.77 1.99
C ARG A 67 -2.82 8.45 3.32
N GLY A 68 -2.30 7.90 4.41
CA GLY A 68 -2.39 8.51 5.74
C GLY A 68 -1.72 9.88 5.82
N ALA A 69 -0.52 10.02 5.25
CA ALA A 69 0.20 11.29 5.21
C ALA A 69 -0.55 12.36 4.40
N VAL A 70 -1.08 12.00 3.22
CA VAL A 70 -1.90 12.92 2.41
C VAL A 70 -3.13 13.38 3.19
N ARG A 71 -3.82 12.46 3.87
CA ARG A 71 -4.99 12.80 4.68
C ARG A 71 -4.65 13.73 5.83
N ALA A 72 -3.57 13.45 6.57
CA ALA A 72 -3.12 14.32 7.66
C ALA A 72 -2.80 15.75 7.19
N ILE A 73 -2.23 15.89 5.98
CA ILE A 73 -1.97 17.21 5.37
C ILE A 73 -3.29 17.92 5.03
N GLN A 74 -4.27 17.21 4.46
CA GLN A 74 -5.58 17.77 4.14
C GLN A 74 -6.31 18.23 5.40
N ASP A 75 -6.38 17.37 6.42
CA ASP A 75 -7.01 17.67 7.71
C ASP A 75 -6.34 18.90 8.36
N GLY A 76 -5.00 18.98 8.32
CA GLY A 76 -4.26 20.14 8.83
C GLY A 76 -4.50 21.43 8.04
N HIS A 77 -4.63 21.34 6.71
CA HIS A 77 -5.00 22.51 5.88
C HIS A 77 -6.41 23.00 6.19
N GLU A 78 -7.37 22.10 6.39
CA GLU A 78 -8.74 22.44 6.78
C GLU A 78 -8.78 23.10 8.16
N GLU A 79 -8.04 22.57 9.13
CA GLU A 79 -7.93 23.17 10.47
C GLU A 79 -7.30 24.56 10.42
N MET A 80 -6.19 24.73 9.70
CA MET A 80 -5.55 26.05 9.53
C MET A 80 -6.48 27.05 8.83
N ALA A 81 -7.25 26.62 7.82
CA ALA A 81 -8.22 27.47 7.15
C ALA A 81 -9.37 27.88 8.09
N ALA A 82 -9.87 26.95 8.90
CA ALA A 82 -10.93 27.22 9.87
C ALA A 82 -10.47 28.22 10.95
N ASN A 83 -9.26 28.03 11.49
CA ASN A 83 -8.68 28.95 12.47
C ASN A 83 -8.45 30.33 11.87
N SER A 84 -7.88 30.40 10.65
CA SER A 84 -7.68 31.68 9.95
C SER A 84 -9.00 32.41 9.70
N ALA A 85 -10.08 31.68 9.37
CA ALA A 85 -11.40 32.27 9.18
C ALA A 85 -12.01 32.79 10.49
N TRP A 86 -11.75 32.10 11.61
CA TRP A 86 -12.19 32.53 12.93
C TRP A 86 -11.46 33.81 13.38
N ASP A 87 -10.13 33.83 13.23
CA ASP A 87 -9.29 34.99 13.54
C ASP A 87 -9.69 36.20 12.70
N ALA A 88 -9.91 36.01 11.40
CA ALA A 88 -10.37 37.08 10.50
C ALA A 88 -11.74 37.66 10.93
N ARG A 89 -12.68 36.83 11.39
CA ARG A 89 -13.96 37.29 11.92
C ARG A 89 -13.82 38.04 13.25
N ALA A 90 -12.86 37.65 14.10
CA ALA A 90 -12.62 38.30 15.38
C ALA A 90 -12.10 39.74 15.23
N VAL A 91 -11.30 40.03 14.17
CA VAL A 91 -10.75 41.37 13.91
C VAL A 91 -11.70 42.33 13.17
N ASP A 92 -12.78 41.85 12.56
CA ASP A 92 -13.75 42.70 11.84
C ASP A 92 -14.64 43.53 12.79
N THR A 93 -14.63 43.21 14.09
CA THR A 93 -15.26 44.01 15.16
C THR A 93 -14.24 44.91 15.87
N VAL A 94 -13.87 46.02 15.22
CA VAL A 94 -13.24 47.16 15.90
C VAL A 94 -14.10 48.40 15.64
N GLU A 95 -15.06 48.67 16.54
CA GLU A 95 -15.65 50.00 16.62
C GLU A 95 -14.62 50.95 17.23
N ILE A 96 -14.09 51.87 16.41
CA ILE A 96 -13.27 52.98 16.88
C ILE A 96 -14.25 54.07 17.33
N PRO A 97 -14.40 54.36 18.64
CA PRO A 97 -15.25 55.45 19.07
C PRO A 97 -14.60 56.78 18.65
N ASP A 98 -15.30 57.53 17.80
CA ASP A 98 -14.92 58.91 17.45
C ASP A 98 -14.82 59.74 18.74
N ARG A 99 -13.61 60.20 19.06
CA ARG A 99 -13.39 61.16 20.15
C ARG A 99 -13.81 62.54 19.68
N LYS A 100 -14.88 63.03 20.29
CA LYS A 100 -15.38 64.41 20.17
C LYS A 100 -14.51 65.39 20.95
#